data_AF-A0A6A3NMS4-F1
#
_entry.id   AF-A0A6A3NMS4-F1
#
_cell.length_a   1.000
_cell.length_b   1.000
_cell.length_c   1.000
_cell.angle_alpha   90.00
_cell.angle_beta   90.00
_cell.angle_gamma   90.00
#
_symmetry.space_group_name_H-M   'P 1'
#
loop_
_entity.id
_entity.type
_entity.pdbx_description
1 polymer ?
#
loop_
_entity_poly.entity_id
_entity_poly.type
_entity_poly.pdbx_seq_one_letter_code
_entity_poly.pdbx_strand_id
1 'polypeptide(L)'
;MKDLDWPGFPKFSGKEIYAGVGADFLAWGKKFVQRLVAAQLMSGGDWPDDFTILALNNKLEGPALAFFDKMLPKWVAESNTVEHVMDRMLGFYSTKVPVSKAMGLMSEAKPSNKTWTEHFQYLVYVAERAGCPDQFVLQCLCDSAPEHVKRAMLTRLDSSRVDYIQHAWELVAFAAEYEISSGKTHARSGVSRSGRGGFGDQGGHGGQ
;
A
#
# COMPACT_ATOMS: atom_id res chain seq x y z
N MET A 1 -31.06 -2.49 -22.28
CA MET A 1 -29.95 -1.57 -22.63
C MET A 1 -28.67 -2.21 -22.15
N LYS A 2 -27.68 -2.46 -23.03
CA LYS A 2 -26.40 -3.02 -22.60
C LYS A 2 -25.56 -1.88 -22.03
N ASP A 3 -25.42 -1.83 -20.71
CA ASP A 3 -24.74 -0.74 -20.03
C ASP A 3 -23.22 -0.97 -20.00
N LEU A 4 -22.49 -0.15 -20.75
CA LEU A 4 -21.04 -0.11 -20.76
C LEU A 4 -20.49 0.91 -19.75
N ASP A 5 -21.34 1.80 -19.25
CA ASP A 5 -20.96 2.76 -18.24
C ASP A 5 -21.08 2.08 -16.89
N TRP A 6 -19.93 1.73 -16.30
CA TRP A 6 -19.89 1.11 -14.97
C TRP A 6 -19.35 2.18 -14.03
N PRO A 7 -20.20 3.13 -13.59
CA PRO A 7 -19.75 4.25 -12.78
C PRO A 7 -19.09 3.72 -11.51
N GLY A 8 -17.92 4.29 -11.19
CA GLY A 8 -17.11 3.89 -10.04
C GLY A 8 -16.26 2.63 -10.25
N PHE A 9 -16.36 1.94 -11.39
CA PHE A 9 -15.43 0.86 -11.70
C PHE A 9 -14.06 1.43 -12.11
N PRO A 10 -12.95 1.05 -11.45
CA PRO A 10 -11.64 1.64 -11.71
C PRO A 10 -11.12 1.23 -13.09
N LYS A 11 -10.50 2.17 -13.81
CA LYS A 11 -9.77 1.86 -15.04
C LYS A 11 -8.42 1.21 -14.74
N PHE A 12 -7.96 0.34 -15.63
CA PHE A 12 -6.66 -0.29 -15.55
C PHE A 12 -5.67 0.37 -16.50
N SER A 13 -4.63 0.98 -15.93
CA SER A 13 -3.60 1.68 -16.70
C SER A 13 -2.35 0.84 -16.99
N GLY A 14 -2.20 -0.32 -16.33
CA GLY A 14 -0.97 -1.12 -16.38
C GLY A 14 0.18 -0.54 -15.57
N LYS A 15 -0.03 0.56 -14.84
CA LYS A 15 0.97 1.16 -13.95
C LYS A 15 0.94 0.50 -12.59
N GLU A 16 2.12 0.31 -12.02
CA GLU A 16 2.26 -0.14 -10.63
C GLU A 16 1.95 1.03 -9.68
N ILE A 17 1.23 0.74 -8.59
CA ILE A 17 1.00 1.73 -7.51
C ILE A 17 2.31 1.92 -6.72
N TYR A 18 3.01 0.81 -6.46
CA TYR A 18 4.33 0.79 -5.86
C TYR A 18 5.30 0.06 -6.79
N ALA A 19 6.43 0.70 -7.07
CA ALA A 19 7.41 0.18 -8.00
C ALA A 19 7.89 -1.22 -7.59
N GLY A 20 7.94 -2.14 -8.57
CA GLY A 20 8.39 -3.51 -8.41
C GLY A 20 7.35 -4.48 -7.85
N VAL A 21 6.16 -4.01 -7.47
CA VAL A 21 5.07 -4.83 -6.90
C VAL A 21 4.09 -5.32 -7.97
N GLY A 22 4.10 -4.73 -9.16
CA GLY A 22 3.18 -5.11 -10.23
C GLY A 22 1.92 -4.29 -10.34
N ALA A 23 1.29 -4.38 -11.51
CA ALA A 23 0.07 -3.65 -11.84
C ALA A 23 -1.21 -4.36 -11.35
N ASP A 24 -1.09 -5.62 -10.92
CA ASP A 24 -2.21 -6.46 -10.44
C ASP A 24 -3.41 -6.54 -11.39
N PHE A 25 -3.13 -6.97 -12.61
CA PHE A 25 -4.20 -7.25 -13.55
C PHE A 25 -5.13 -8.38 -13.07
N LEU A 26 -4.63 -9.32 -12.26
CA LEU A 26 -5.43 -10.46 -11.81
C LEU A 26 -6.58 -10.03 -10.89
N ALA A 27 -6.32 -9.27 -9.81
CA ALA A 27 -7.40 -8.91 -8.90
C ALA A 27 -8.33 -7.87 -9.55
N TRP A 28 -7.81 -6.94 -10.35
CA TRP A 28 -8.63 -6.05 -11.17
C TRP A 28 -9.52 -6.83 -12.15
N GLY A 29 -8.95 -7.81 -12.86
CA GLY A 29 -9.62 -8.66 -13.83
C GLY A 29 -10.73 -9.51 -13.24
N LYS A 30 -10.55 -10.04 -12.03
CA LYS A 30 -11.62 -10.74 -11.29
C LYS A 30 -12.81 -9.83 -11.01
N LYS A 31 -12.56 -8.57 -10.58
CA LYS A 31 -13.62 -7.57 -10.37
C LYS A 31 -14.31 -7.21 -11.68
N PHE A 32 -13.56 -7.10 -12.78
CA PHE A 32 -14.10 -6.88 -14.11
C PHE A 32 -15.07 -8.02 -14.52
N VAL A 33 -14.65 -9.28 -14.40
CA VAL A 33 -15.48 -10.45 -14.74
C VAL A 33 -16.74 -10.50 -13.88
N GLN A 34 -16.64 -10.26 -12.57
CA GLN A 34 -17.81 -10.18 -11.70
C GLN A 34 -18.81 -9.12 -12.16
N ARG A 35 -18.33 -7.95 -12.55
CA ARG A 35 -19.18 -6.85 -13.04
C ARG A 35 -19.78 -7.16 -14.40
N LEU A 36 -19.02 -7.79 -15.29
CA LEU A 36 -19.47 -8.24 -16.61
C LEU A 36 -20.62 -9.23 -16.48
N VAL A 37 -20.46 -10.28 -15.66
CA VAL A 37 -21.50 -11.29 -15.41
C VAL A 37 -22.77 -10.64 -14.84
N ALA A 38 -22.63 -9.74 -13.88
CA ALA A 38 -23.78 -9.00 -13.35
C ALA A 38 -24.49 -8.18 -14.44
N ALA A 39 -23.75 -7.51 -15.33
CA ALA A 39 -24.32 -6.73 -16.42
C ALA A 39 -25.02 -7.62 -17.47
N GLN A 40 -24.46 -8.78 -17.81
CA GLN A 40 -25.08 -9.77 -18.69
C GLN A 40 -26.41 -10.28 -18.10
N LEU A 41 -26.42 -10.65 -16.82
CA LEU A 41 -27.65 -11.07 -16.12
C LEU A 41 -28.73 -9.98 -16.14
N MET A 42 -28.38 -8.73 -15.83
CA MET A 42 -29.34 -7.61 -15.83
C MET A 42 -29.87 -7.25 -17.23
N SER A 43 -29.12 -7.58 -18.28
CA SER A 43 -29.48 -7.28 -19.67
C SER A 43 -30.17 -8.44 -20.40
N GLY A 44 -30.44 -9.54 -19.69
CA GLY A 44 -31.25 -10.65 -20.19
C GLY A 44 -30.45 -11.79 -20.81
N GLY A 45 -29.15 -11.89 -20.55
CA GLY A 45 -28.33 -13.03 -20.96
C GLY A 45 -26.94 -12.64 -21.47
N ASP A 46 -26.26 -13.62 -22.05
CA ASP A 46 -24.88 -13.49 -22.49
C ASP A 46 -24.73 -12.43 -23.59
N TRP A 47 -23.57 -11.78 -23.58
CA TRP A 47 -23.20 -10.80 -24.58
C TRP A 47 -22.31 -11.45 -25.64
N PRO A 48 -22.41 -11.02 -26.91
CA PRO A 48 -21.45 -11.43 -27.94
C PRO A 48 -20.02 -11.08 -27.52
N ASP A 49 -19.06 -11.90 -27.92
CA ASP A 49 -17.67 -11.74 -27.51
C ASP A 49 -17.11 -10.36 -27.84
N ASP A 50 -17.32 -9.87 -29.07
CA ASP A 50 -16.91 -8.52 -29.50
C ASP A 50 -17.38 -7.43 -28.53
N PHE A 51 -18.59 -7.60 -27.97
CA PHE A 51 -19.17 -6.65 -27.04
C PHE A 51 -18.54 -6.77 -25.64
N THR A 52 -18.18 -7.97 -25.20
CA THR A 52 -17.45 -8.18 -23.94
C THR A 52 -16.00 -7.69 -24.03
N ILE A 53 -15.35 -7.84 -25.19
CA ILE A 53 -14.02 -7.29 -25.49
C ILE A 53 -14.07 -5.76 -25.55
N LEU A 54 -15.11 -5.18 -26.14
CA LEU A 54 -15.35 -3.74 -26.11
C LEU A 54 -15.58 -3.23 -24.67
N ALA A 55 -16.33 -3.98 -23.85
CA ALA A 55 -16.49 -3.67 -22.43
C ALA A 55 -15.15 -3.67 -21.70
N LEU A 56 -14.27 -4.62 -21.98
CA LEU A 56 -12.90 -4.66 -21.46
C LEU A 56 -12.10 -3.44 -21.89
N ASN A 57 -12.05 -3.14 -23.20
CA ASN A 57 -11.33 -1.98 -23.76
C ASN A 57 -11.71 -0.67 -23.08
N ASN A 58 -13.02 -0.45 -22.85
CA ASN A 58 -13.53 0.75 -22.19
C ASN A 58 -13.06 0.92 -20.73
N LYS A 59 -12.60 -0.17 -20.09
CA LYS A 59 -12.04 -0.14 -18.73
C LYS A 59 -10.51 -0.13 -18.70
N LEU A 60 -9.86 -0.08 -19.86
CA LEU A 60 -8.42 0.15 -19.96
C LEU A 60 -8.13 1.64 -20.17
N GLU A 61 -6.95 2.07 -19.78
CA GLU A 61 -6.44 3.42 -20.07
C GLU A 61 -4.91 3.43 -20.19
N GLY A 62 -4.36 4.56 -20.63
CA GLY A 62 -2.92 4.81 -20.63
C GLY A 62 -2.12 3.72 -21.38
N PRO A 63 -0.96 3.29 -20.82
CA PRO A 63 -0.11 2.27 -21.44
C PRO A 63 -0.80 0.93 -21.69
N ALA A 64 -1.69 0.49 -20.80
CA ALA A 64 -2.44 -0.76 -20.97
C ALA A 64 -3.38 -0.71 -22.17
N LEU A 65 -4.10 0.40 -22.35
CA LEU A 65 -4.96 0.59 -23.52
C LEU A 65 -4.15 0.61 -24.82
N ALA A 66 -3.06 1.39 -24.86
CA ALA A 66 -2.22 1.48 -26.05
C ALA A 66 -1.60 0.11 -26.45
N PHE A 67 -1.20 -0.69 -25.45
CA PHE A 67 -0.70 -2.04 -25.68
C PHE A 67 -1.81 -2.98 -26.17
N PHE A 68 -2.97 -2.94 -25.50
CA PHE A 68 -4.15 -3.71 -25.88
C PHE A 68 -4.56 -3.45 -27.32
N ASP A 69 -4.74 -2.18 -27.73
CA ASP A 69 -5.18 -1.82 -29.08
C ASP A 69 -4.22 -2.34 -30.15
N LYS A 70 -2.91 -2.31 -29.87
CA LYS A 70 -1.88 -2.81 -30.79
C LYS A 70 -1.87 -4.34 -30.91
N MET A 71 -2.21 -5.04 -29.84
CA MET A 71 -2.13 -6.49 -29.78
C MET A 71 -3.46 -7.19 -30.07
N LEU A 72 -4.59 -6.50 -29.87
CA LEU A 72 -5.93 -7.04 -30.02
C LEU A 72 -6.15 -7.76 -31.36
N PRO A 73 -5.79 -7.20 -32.54
CA PRO A 73 -5.99 -7.89 -33.81
C PRO A 73 -5.29 -9.25 -33.89
N LYS A 74 -4.15 -9.42 -33.21
CA LYS A 74 -3.42 -10.68 -33.17
C LYS A 74 -4.10 -11.69 -32.25
N TRP A 75 -4.55 -11.24 -31.07
CA TRP A 75 -5.19 -12.12 -30.10
C TRP A 75 -6.56 -12.60 -30.57
N VAL A 76 -7.38 -11.73 -31.19
CA VAL A 76 -8.69 -12.15 -31.71
C VAL A 76 -8.60 -13.10 -32.91
N ALA A 77 -7.49 -13.07 -33.66
CA ALA A 77 -7.22 -14.04 -34.71
C ALA A 77 -6.87 -15.44 -34.15
N GLU A 78 -6.41 -15.53 -32.91
CA GLU A 78 -6.18 -16.80 -32.20
C GLU A 78 -7.47 -17.32 -31.57
N SER A 79 -8.16 -16.46 -30.80
CA SER A 79 -9.48 -16.73 -30.24
C SER A 79 -10.18 -15.41 -29.95
N ASN A 80 -11.39 -15.23 -30.48
CA ASN A 80 -12.16 -14.01 -30.32
C ASN A 80 -13.02 -14.04 -29.05
N THR A 81 -12.44 -14.41 -27.91
CA THR A 81 -13.16 -14.51 -26.62
C THR A 81 -12.54 -13.54 -25.61
N VAL A 82 -13.33 -12.92 -24.74
CA VAL A 82 -12.79 -12.03 -23.70
C VAL A 82 -11.87 -12.76 -22.72
N GLU A 83 -12.13 -14.04 -22.45
CA GLU A 83 -11.31 -14.90 -21.60
C GLU A 83 -9.89 -15.02 -22.17
N HIS A 84 -9.77 -15.31 -23.46
CA HIS A 84 -8.47 -15.38 -24.15
C HIS A 84 -7.73 -14.04 -24.09
N VAL A 85 -8.41 -12.94 -24.40
CA VAL A 85 -7.81 -11.61 -24.37
C VAL A 85 -7.37 -11.22 -22.95
N MET A 86 -8.17 -11.58 -21.94
CA MET A 86 -7.83 -11.40 -20.52
C MET A 86 -6.62 -12.26 -20.12
N ASP A 87 -6.51 -13.50 -20.58
CA ASP A 87 -5.36 -14.36 -20.31
C ASP A 87 -4.08 -13.82 -20.96
N ARG A 88 -4.19 -13.29 -22.19
CA ARG A 88 -3.07 -12.59 -22.85
C ARG A 88 -2.64 -11.35 -22.07
N MET A 89 -3.58 -10.49 -21.66
CA MET A 89 -3.29 -9.33 -20.81
C MET A 89 -2.66 -9.75 -19.48
N LEU A 90 -3.17 -10.82 -18.87
CA LEU A 90 -2.59 -11.40 -17.67
C LEU A 90 -1.15 -11.84 -17.94
N GLY A 91 -0.81 -12.45 -19.07
CA GLY A 91 0.57 -12.81 -19.39
C GLY A 91 1.56 -11.64 -19.35
N PHE A 92 1.14 -10.44 -19.74
CA PHE A 92 2.01 -9.24 -19.75
C PHE A 92 1.97 -8.43 -18.45
N TYR A 93 0.82 -8.40 -17.78
CA TYR A 93 0.62 -7.66 -16.52
C TYR A 93 0.62 -8.57 -15.28
N SER A 94 0.91 -9.86 -15.44
CA SER A 94 1.12 -10.79 -14.34
C SER A 94 2.43 -10.44 -13.70
N THR A 95 2.31 -9.82 -12.56
CA THR A 95 3.40 -9.64 -11.62
C THR A 95 2.98 -10.40 -10.38
N LYS A 96 3.14 -11.73 -10.44
CA LYS A 96 3.26 -12.51 -9.20
C LYS A 96 4.58 -12.07 -8.60
N VAL A 97 4.57 -11.06 -7.74
CA VAL A 97 5.75 -10.73 -6.93
C VAL A 97 6.09 -12.03 -6.20
N PRO A 98 7.26 -12.66 -6.47
CA PRO A 98 7.63 -13.85 -5.75
C PRO A 98 7.62 -13.53 -4.27
N VAL A 99 7.16 -14.47 -3.42
CA VAL A 99 7.11 -14.27 -1.97
C VAL A 99 8.47 -13.78 -1.44
N SER A 100 9.58 -14.30 -1.96
CA SER A 100 10.93 -13.85 -1.62
C SER A 100 11.19 -12.37 -1.92
N LYS A 101 10.72 -11.86 -3.06
CA LYS A 101 10.81 -10.43 -3.41
C LYS A 101 9.90 -9.59 -2.52
N ALA A 102 8.69 -10.07 -2.25
CA ALA A 102 7.74 -9.40 -1.36
C ALA A 102 8.28 -9.30 0.07
N MET A 103 8.87 -10.38 0.59
CA MET A 103 9.54 -10.40 1.88
C MET A 103 10.68 -9.36 1.92
N GLY A 104 11.52 -9.33 0.89
CA GLY A 104 12.57 -8.31 0.77
C GLY A 104 12.02 -6.88 0.82
N LEU A 105 10.97 -6.60 0.03
CA LEU A 105 10.29 -5.31 -0.04
C LEU A 105 9.61 -4.90 1.28
N MET A 106 9.06 -5.87 2.03
CA MET A 106 8.36 -5.64 3.30
C MET A 106 9.31 -5.56 4.50
N SER A 107 10.52 -6.11 4.40
CA SER A 107 11.56 -6.00 5.44
C SER A 107 12.34 -4.69 5.39
N GLU A 108 12.07 -3.83 4.41
CA GLU A 108 12.70 -2.51 4.33
C GLU A 108 12.27 -1.62 5.50
N ALA A 109 13.21 -0.81 6.00
CA ALA A 109 12.90 0.18 7.02
C ALA A 109 11.89 1.21 6.50
N LYS A 110 11.02 1.70 7.38
CA LYS A 110 10.08 2.77 7.04
C LYS A 110 10.86 3.99 6.51
N PRO A 111 10.57 4.47 5.28
CA PRO A 111 11.22 5.68 4.76
C PRO A 111 10.98 6.89 5.69
N SER A 112 12.00 7.73 5.86
CA SER A 112 11.94 8.90 6.74
C SER A 112 10.96 9.97 6.24
N ASN A 113 10.73 10.02 4.93
CA ASN A 113 9.77 10.92 4.27
C ASN A 113 8.34 10.36 4.21
N LYS A 114 8.06 9.23 4.87
CA LYS A 114 6.75 8.57 4.89
C LYS A 114 6.21 8.46 6.31
N THR A 115 4.90 8.66 6.43
CA THR A 115 4.16 8.42 7.68
C THR A 115 4.00 6.93 7.96
N TRP A 116 3.71 6.58 9.21
CA TRP A 116 3.37 5.20 9.59
C TRP A 116 2.15 4.67 8.83
N THR A 117 1.15 5.53 8.60
CA THR A 117 -0.05 5.18 7.83
C THR A 117 0.28 4.84 6.38
N GLU A 118 1.08 5.67 5.70
CA GLU A 118 1.49 5.39 4.31
C GLU A 118 2.32 4.11 4.21
N HIS A 119 3.20 3.86 5.19
CA HIS A 119 4.00 2.65 5.22
C HIS A 119 3.16 1.40 5.48
N PHE A 120 2.18 1.47 6.38
CA PHE A 120 1.24 0.39 6.61
C PHE A 120 0.40 0.07 5.37
N GLN A 121 -0.09 1.09 4.65
CA GLN A 121 -0.78 0.90 3.37
C GLN A 121 0.09 0.17 2.35
N TYR A 122 1.38 0.52 2.27
CA TYR A 122 2.34 -0.19 1.43
C TYR A 122 2.51 -1.65 1.85
N LEU A 123 2.70 -1.94 3.14
CA LEU A 123 2.88 -3.32 3.64
C LEU A 123 1.66 -4.20 3.36
N VAL A 124 0.46 -3.69 3.61
CA VAL A 124 -0.80 -4.39 3.29
C VAL A 124 -0.88 -4.66 1.79
N TYR A 125 -0.57 -3.65 0.97
CA TYR A 125 -0.60 -3.79 -0.48
C TYR A 125 0.37 -4.88 -0.96
N VAL A 126 1.62 -4.88 -0.51
CA VAL A 126 2.61 -5.89 -0.94
C VAL A 126 2.23 -7.29 -0.44
N ALA A 127 1.74 -7.41 0.80
CA ALA A 127 1.33 -8.69 1.37
C ALA A 127 0.16 -9.32 0.59
N GLU A 128 -0.89 -8.55 0.30
CA GLU A 128 -2.05 -9.02 -0.45
C GLU A 128 -1.64 -9.52 -1.85
N ARG A 129 -0.72 -8.80 -2.51
CA ARG A 129 -0.20 -9.13 -3.85
C ARG A 129 0.66 -10.39 -3.87
N ALA A 130 1.41 -10.62 -2.80
CA ALA A 130 2.25 -11.79 -2.65
C ALA A 130 1.50 -13.00 -2.09
N GLY A 131 0.25 -12.83 -1.63
CA GLY A 131 -0.48 -13.85 -0.89
C GLY A 131 0.12 -14.14 0.48
N CYS A 132 0.82 -13.17 1.08
CA CYS A 132 1.37 -13.28 2.42
C CYS A 132 0.23 -13.18 3.46
N PRO A 133 0.28 -13.95 4.56
CA PRO A 133 -0.70 -13.83 5.64
C PRO A 133 -0.65 -12.45 6.32
N ASP A 134 -1.80 -11.98 6.83
CA ASP A 134 -1.90 -10.70 7.55
C ASP A 134 -0.97 -10.59 8.76
N GLN A 135 -0.69 -11.71 9.43
CA GLN A 135 0.30 -11.76 10.53
C GLN A 135 1.68 -11.26 10.08
N PHE A 136 2.04 -11.47 8.82
CA PHE A 136 3.31 -11.03 8.27
C PHE A 136 3.38 -9.51 8.14
N VAL A 137 2.25 -8.84 7.84
CA VAL A 137 2.15 -7.37 7.83
C VAL A 137 2.47 -6.80 9.21
N LEU A 138 1.90 -7.38 10.26
CA LEU A 138 2.14 -6.97 11.65
C LEU A 138 3.61 -7.11 12.05
N GLN A 139 4.24 -8.22 11.66
CA GLN A 139 5.67 -8.47 11.92
C GLN A 139 6.55 -7.45 11.19
N CYS A 140 6.34 -7.28 9.88
CA CYS A 140 7.08 -6.32 9.06
C CYS A 140 6.91 -4.88 9.54
N LEU A 141 5.73 -4.51 10.01
CA LEU A 141 5.49 -3.19 10.61
C LEU A 141 6.44 -2.95 11.80
N CYS A 142 6.58 -3.92 12.70
CA CYS A 142 7.50 -3.80 13.84
C CYS A 142 8.97 -3.80 13.40
N ASP A 143 9.33 -4.61 12.41
CA ASP A 143 10.72 -4.74 11.92
C ASP A 143 11.19 -3.54 11.10
N SER A 144 10.26 -2.85 10.44
CA SER A 144 10.51 -1.61 9.68
C SER A 144 10.84 -0.40 10.57
N ALA A 145 10.61 -0.50 11.88
CA ALA A 145 10.72 0.60 12.83
C ALA A 145 12.15 0.86 13.29
N PRO A 146 12.54 2.14 13.49
CA PRO A 146 13.77 2.45 14.21
C PRO A 146 13.79 1.78 15.59
N GLU A 147 14.95 1.32 16.06
CA GLU A 147 15.09 0.47 17.26
C GLU A 147 14.38 1.01 18.52
N HIS A 148 14.34 2.34 18.71
CA HIS A 148 13.64 2.94 19.83
C HIS A 148 12.10 2.89 19.70
N VAL A 149 11.57 3.02 18.48
CA VAL A 149 10.13 2.88 18.19
C VAL A 149 9.74 1.40 18.21
N LYS A 150 10.55 0.54 17.59
CA LYS A 150 10.37 -0.92 17.61
C LYS A 150 10.18 -1.43 19.03
N ARG A 151 11.10 -1.09 19.94
CA ARG A 151 11.00 -1.48 21.36
C ARG A 151 9.70 -0.99 22.00
N ALA A 152 9.29 0.24 21.73
CA ALA A 152 8.04 0.77 22.25
C ALA A 152 6.81 0.01 21.69
N MET A 153 6.79 -0.30 20.40
CA MET A 153 5.71 -1.08 19.76
C MET A 153 5.64 -2.50 20.32
N LEU A 154 6.78 -3.16 20.52
CA LEU A 154 6.85 -4.50 21.09
C LEU A 154 6.27 -4.60 22.51
N THR A 155 6.26 -3.51 23.29
CA THR A 155 5.57 -3.49 24.61
C THR A 155 4.05 -3.56 24.50
N ARG A 156 3.49 -3.21 23.34
CA ARG A 156 2.05 -3.21 23.06
C ARG A 156 1.62 -4.35 22.13
N LEU A 157 2.57 -5.11 21.61
CA LEU A 157 2.29 -6.23 20.72
C LEU A 157 1.65 -7.37 21.50
N ASP A 158 0.46 -7.79 21.09
CA ASP A 158 -0.24 -8.95 21.62
C ASP A 158 -0.20 -10.09 20.60
N SER A 159 0.65 -11.08 20.89
CA SER A 159 0.83 -12.26 20.03
C SER A 159 -0.33 -13.25 20.07
N SER A 160 -1.27 -13.11 21.01
CA SER A 160 -2.45 -13.98 21.13
C SER A 160 -3.61 -13.53 20.23
N ARG A 161 -3.57 -12.29 19.74
CA ARG A 161 -4.59 -11.75 18.83
C ARG A 161 -4.54 -12.41 17.46
N VAL A 162 -5.71 -12.54 16.87
CA VAL A 162 -5.92 -13.10 15.51
C VAL A 162 -6.41 -12.05 14.51
N ASP A 163 -6.79 -10.87 14.98
CA ASP A 163 -7.18 -9.71 14.17
C ASP A 163 -5.96 -8.86 13.77
N TYR A 164 -4.99 -9.48 13.11
CA TYR A 164 -3.65 -8.92 12.84
C TYR A 164 -3.65 -7.54 12.18
N ILE A 165 -4.53 -7.29 11.22
CA ILE A 165 -4.65 -5.99 10.53
C ILE A 165 -5.12 -4.89 11.47
N GLN A 166 -6.12 -5.18 12.31
CA GLN A 166 -6.62 -4.24 13.29
C GLN A 166 -5.57 -3.94 14.36
N HIS A 167 -4.86 -4.97 14.81
CA HIS A 167 -3.77 -4.80 15.76
C HIS A 167 -2.60 -3.98 15.17
N ALA A 168 -2.23 -4.23 13.91
CA ALA A 168 -1.22 -3.44 13.21
C ALA A 168 -1.63 -1.96 13.09
N TRP A 169 -2.91 -1.68 12.83
CA TRP A 169 -3.44 -0.31 12.78
C TRP A 169 -3.32 0.42 14.12
N GLU A 170 -3.59 -0.25 15.23
CA GLU A 170 -3.41 0.32 16.57
C GLU A 170 -1.94 0.65 16.87
N LEU A 171 -1.02 -0.22 16.42
CA LEU A 171 0.42 0.02 16.54
C LEU A 171 0.90 1.17 15.65
N VAL A 172 0.32 1.34 14.46
CA VAL A 172 0.56 2.51 13.58
C VAL A 172 0.17 3.81 14.29
N ALA A 173 -1.03 3.87 14.88
CA ALA A 173 -1.50 5.03 15.62
C ALA A 173 -0.58 5.36 16.80
N PHE A 174 -0.20 4.33 17.56
CA PHE A 174 0.75 4.47 18.66
C PHE A 174 2.12 4.97 18.21
N ALA A 175 2.71 4.39 17.16
CA ALA A 175 4.03 4.76 16.68
C ALA A 175 4.06 6.23 16.21
N ALA A 176 3.01 6.68 15.53
CA ALA A 176 2.86 8.08 15.12
C ALA A 176 2.84 9.04 16.31
N GLU A 177 2.08 8.73 17.36
CA GLU A 177 2.04 9.54 18.60
C GLU A 177 3.39 9.51 19.34
N TYR A 178 4.01 8.34 19.41
CA TYR A 178 5.28 8.12 20.09
C TYR A 178 6.41 8.95 19.45
N GLU A 179 6.50 8.99 18.12
CA GLU A 179 7.49 9.81 17.41
C GLU A 179 7.30 11.31 17.67
N ILE A 180 6.04 11.78 17.66
CA ILE A 180 5.72 13.19 17.98
C ILE A 180 6.14 13.54 19.41
N SER A 181 5.90 12.65 20.37
CA SER A 181 6.26 12.86 21.77
C SER A 181 7.79 12.82 21.98
N SER A 182 8.47 11.87 21.35
CA SER A 182 9.92 11.66 21.46
C SER A 182 10.72 12.81 20.84
N GLY A 183 10.26 13.37 19.72
CA GLY A 183 10.85 14.56 19.10
C GLY A 183 10.74 15.81 19.97
N LYS A 184 9.62 15.97 20.71
CA LYS A 184 9.41 17.08 21.66
C LYS A 184 10.34 16.99 22.88
N THR A 185 10.64 15.79 23.37
CA THR A 185 11.59 15.58 24.46
C THR A 185 13.03 15.93 24.07
N HIS A 186 13.46 15.62 22.84
CA HIS A 186 14.78 16.02 22.36
C HIS A 186 14.91 17.54 22.13
N ALA A 187 13.84 18.20 21.69
CA ALA A 187 13.82 19.67 21.59
C ALA A 187 13.88 20.36 22.98
N ARG A 188 13.28 19.76 24.01
CA ARG A 188 13.34 20.28 25.40
C ARG A 188 14.68 19.99 26.10
N SER A 189 15.35 18.88 25.79
CA SER A 189 16.66 18.59 26.40
C SER A 189 17.81 19.48 25.87
N GLY A 190 17.59 20.22 24.78
CA GLY A 190 18.53 21.22 24.26
C GLY A 190 18.52 22.56 25.01
N VAL A 191 17.58 22.77 25.93
CA VAL A 191 17.47 24.02 26.71
C VAL A 191 17.56 23.67 28.19
N SER A 192 18.78 23.55 28.73
CA SER A 192 19.17 24.00 30.08
C SER A 192 20.55 23.48 30.49
N ARG A 193 21.57 24.37 30.44
CA ARG A 193 22.58 24.50 31.51
C ARG A 193 23.40 25.80 31.35
N SER A 194 22.83 26.90 31.85
CA SER A 194 23.61 28.05 32.33
C SER A 194 22.97 28.52 33.63
N GLY A 195 23.38 27.90 34.73
CA GLY A 195 22.92 28.24 36.07
C GLY A 195 23.96 27.88 37.13
N ARG A 196 24.67 28.89 37.62
CA ARG A 196 25.32 28.99 38.94
C ARG A 196 25.58 30.48 39.13
N GLY A 197 24.95 31.22 40.03
CA GLY A 197 24.61 30.93 41.42
C GLY A 197 25.34 32.00 42.23
N GLY A 198 24.61 32.95 42.80
CA GLY A 198 25.17 34.15 43.45
C GLY A 198 25.48 34.03 44.94
N PHE A 199 25.85 35.19 45.48
CA PHE A 199 25.92 35.65 46.89
C PHE A 199 27.22 35.45 47.68
N GLY A 200 27.69 36.58 48.23
CA GLY A 200 28.80 36.72 49.19
C GLY A 200 29.08 38.20 49.50
N ASP A 201 28.24 38.79 50.35
CA ASP A 201 28.39 40.10 50.99
C ASP A 201 29.46 40.06 52.10
N GLN A 202 30.38 41.02 52.15
CA GLN A 202 31.10 41.42 53.38
C GLN A 202 31.85 42.75 53.18
N GLY A 203 31.54 43.74 54.03
CA GLY A 203 31.97 45.13 53.89
C GLY A 203 33.21 45.55 54.69
N GLY A 204 33.46 46.87 54.70
CA GLY A 204 34.06 47.59 55.84
C GLY A 204 35.42 48.28 55.63
N HIS A 205 35.36 49.61 55.48
CA HIS A 205 36.15 50.67 56.14
C HIS A 205 37.66 50.94 55.90
N GLY A 206 37.93 52.26 55.76
CA GLY A 206 39.16 52.99 56.09
C GLY A 206 39.66 53.83 54.90
N GLY A 207 39.85 55.15 54.93
CA GLY A 207 39.95 56.15 56.00
C GLY A 207 41.08 57.13 55.63
N GLN A 208 40.74 58.43 55.63
CA GLN A 208 41.57 59.64 55.39
C GLN A 208 41.89 60.01 53.94
#